data_AF-A0A8W8N4H2-F1
#
_entry.id   AF-A0A8W8N4H2-F1
#
_cell.length_a   1.000
_cell.length_b   1.000
_cell.length_c   1.000
_cell.angle_alpha   90.00
_cell.angle_beta   90.00
_cell.angle_gamma   90.00
#
_symmetry.space_group_name_H-M   'P 1'
#
loop_
_entity.id
_entity.type
_entity.pdbx_description
1 polymer ?
#
loop_
_entity_poly.entity_id
_entity_poly.type
_entity_poly.pdbx_seq_one_letter_code
_entity_poly.pdbx_strand_id
1 'polypeptide(L)'
;GSVFARLKRLTKFDKTKNTPLPTPSSKFHTIRVDKLPQIFVAKYLGKKEVKGLFGLHHVRKPVDELVRVVKDGLLANEKVELPLTYVVISGRGIDVREHKSNTVKDQTLTYGLIPIDFISYGVQDLKYWKVFTFIVVNQLSSRTKETECHAYLCDSAANCRRMALSLGASFSVYKQKLATQGKAHNFQVELRPPDELAGEFGKDDCEA
;
A
#
# COMPACT_ATOMS: atom_id res chain seq x y z
N GLY A 1 -1.11 -0.17 -36.01
CA GLY A 1 -2.00 0.01 -34.85
C GLY A 1 -1.26 0.74 -33.76
N SER A 2 -1.61 2.01 -33.50
CA SER A 2 -0.83 2.91 -32.65
C SER A 2 -0.98 2.61 -31.15
N VAL A 3 0.13 2.70 -30.41
CA VAL A 3 0.24 2.54 -28.95
C VAL A 3 -0.73 3.47 -28.19
N PHE A 4 -1.06 4.63 -28.77
CA PHE A 4 -2.06 5.57 -28.25
C PHE A 4 -3.49 5.00 -28.21
N ALA A 5 -3.84 4.10 -29.12
CA ALA A 5 -5.16 3.45 -29.13
C ALA A 5 -5.31 2.43 -27.99
N ARG A 6 -4.21 1.85 -27.50
CA ARG A 6 -4.19 0.99 -26.31
C ARG A 6 -4.26 1.80 -25.02
N LEU A 7 -3.64 2.98 -24.96
CA LEU A 7 -3.81 3.89 -23.81
C LEU A 7 -5.24 4.43 -23.68
N LYS A 8 -5.92 4.74 -24.80
CA LYS A 8 -7.33 5.16 -24.78
C LYS A 8 -8.29 4.09 -24.24
N ARG A 9 -7.92 2.80 -24.23
CA ARG A 9 -8.72 1.74 -23.59
C ARG A 9 -8.54 1.66 -22.07
N LEU A 10 -7.48 2.29 -21.53
CA LEU A 10 -7.25 2.36 -20.08
C LEU A 10 -7.97 3.55 -19.43
N THR A 11 -8.60 4.45 -20.20
CA THR A 11 -9.18 5.71 -19.70
C THR A 11 -10.63 5.97 -20.11
N LYS A 12 -11.34 5.00 -20.70
CA LYS A 12 -12.74 5.21 -21.10
C LYS A 12 -13.68 5.16 -19.89
N PHE A 13 -13.98 6.34 -19.37
CA PHE A 13 -15.26 6.64 -18.72
C PHE A 13 -16.37 6.52 -19.76
N ASP A 14 -17.13 5.43 -19.74
CA ASP A 14 -18.43 5.36 -20.43
C ASP A 14 -19.49 6.03 -19.55
N LYS A 15 -19.93 7.22 -19.95
CA LYS A 15 -21.18 7.82 -19.46
C LYS A 15 -22.34 7.18 -20.22
N THR A 16 -23.10 6.29 -19.58
CA THR A 16 -24.46 5.94 -20.01
C THR A 16 -25.45 6.07 -18.85
N LYS A 17 -26.66 6.51 -19.20
CA LYS A 17 -27.66 7.18 -18.37
C LYS A 17 -28.40 6.25 -17.38
N ASN A 18 -28.67 6.81 -16.20
CA ASN A 18 -29.67 6.49 -15.17
C ASN A 18 -30.53 5.22 -15.30
N THR A 19 -30.20 4.24 -14.47
CA THR A 19 -31.14 3.37 -13.74
C THR A 19 -30.45 3.03 -12.41
N PRO A 20 -31.10 3.12 -11.23
CA PRO A 20 -30.44 2.73 -9.98
C PRO A 20 -30.37 1.20 -9.93
N LEU A 21 -29.32 0.66 -10.53
CA LEU A 21 -28.88 -0.71 -10.29
C LEU A 21 -28.35 -0.79 -8.85
N PRO A 22 -28.58 -1.89 -8.12
CA PRO A 22 -27.89 -2.12 -6.86
C PRO A 22 -26.40 -1.97 -7.11
N THR A 23 -25.75 -1.11 -6.34
CA THR A 23 -24.33 -0.78 -6.46
C THR A 23 -23.57 -2.10 -6.65
N PRO A 24 -22.87 -2.31 -7.77
CA PRO A 24 -22.12 -3.55 -7.94
C PRO A 24 -21.09 -3.59 -6.82
N SER A 25 -21.28 -4.52 -5.87
CA SER A 25 -20.39 -4.68 -4.72
C SER A 25 -18.96 -4.73 -5.24
N SER A 26 -18.07 -3.88 -4.72
CA SER A 26 -16.67 -3.83 -5.17
C SER A 26 -16.12 -5.24 -5.29
N LYS A 27 -15.47 -5.55 -6.43
CA LYS A 27 -14.89 -6.89 -6.69
C LYS A 27 -13.88 -7.28 -5.61
N PHE A 28 -13.32 -6.30 -4.90
CA PHE A 28 -12.39 -6.48 -3.78
C PHE A 28 -13.05 -7.03 -2.51
N HIS A 29 -14.38 -6.96 -2.33
CA HIS A 29 -15.08 -7.55 -1.18
C HIS A 29 -14.98 -9.07 -1.10
N THR A 30 -14.80 -9.72 -2.25
CA THR A 30 -14.66 -11.18 -2.31
C THR A 30 -13.31 -11.65 -1.76
N ILE A 31 -12.33 -10.75 -1.64
CA ILE A 31 -10.98 -11.08 -1.18
C ILE A 31 -10.98 -11.12 0.35
N ARG A 32 -10.57 -12.27 0.88
CA ARG A 32 -10.47 -12.53 2.32
C ARG A 32 -9.05 -12.96 2.69
N VAL A 33 -8.74 -12.81 3.98
CA VAL A 33 -7.53 -13.32 4.60
C VAL A 33 -7.98 -14.22 5.74
N ASP A 34 -7.84 -15.53 5.56
CA ASP A 34 -8.38 -16.51 6.52
C ASP A 34 -7.38 -16.82 7.64
N LYS A 35 -6.07 -16.67 7.38
CA LYS A 35 -5.01 -16.99 8.36
C LYS A 35 -3.75 -16.16 8.17
N LEU A 36 -3.02 -15.94 9.25
CA LEU A 36 -1.64 -15.45 9.24
C LEU A 36 -0.67 -16.62 9.56
N PRO A 37 0.58 -16.60 9.06
CA PRO A 37 1.17 -15.58 8.20
C PRO A 37 0.71 -15.68 6.73
N GLN A 38 0.77 -14.56 6.01
CA GLN A 38 0.58 -14.49 4.56
C GLN A 38 1.91 -14.10 3.90
N ILE A 39 2.21 -14.71 2.76
CA ILE A 39 3.47 -14.49 2.03
C ILE A 39 3.14 -13.90 0.67
N PHE A 40 3.82 -12.80 0.33
CA PHE A 40 3.68 -12.11 -0.94
C PHE A 40 5.03 -12.00 -1.64
N VAL A 41 5.01 -11.97 -2.96
CA VAL A 41 6.16 -11.61 -3.79
C VAL A 41 5.85 -10.24 -4.40
N ALA A 42 6.65 -9.24 -4.06
CA ALA A 42 6.41 -7.86 -4.48
C ALA A 42 7.72 -7.16 -4.83
N LYS A 43 7.63 -6.15 -5.68
CA LYS A 43 8.76 -5.28 -6.02
C LYS A 43 8.77 -4.07 -5.09
N TYR A 44 9.90 -3.77 -4.48
CA TYR A 44 10.03 -2.58 -3.64
C TYR A 44 10.15 -1.33 -4.52
N LEU A 45 9.30 -0.33 -4.28
CA LEU A 45 9.34 0.96 -5.00
C LEU A 45 10.27 1.97 -4.33
N GLY A 46 10.54 1.79 -3.04
CA GLY A 46 11.33 2.71 -2.23
C GLY A 46 10.58 3.20 -1.00
N LYS A 47 11.20 4.18 -0.34
CA LYS A 47 10.66 4.89 0.82
C LYS A 47 10.82 6.39 0.70
N LYS A 48 9.98 7.12 1.44
CA LYS A 48 10.01 8.57 1.56
C LYS A 48 9.66 8.99 2.97
N GLU A 49 10.34 10.00 3.48
CA GLU A 49 9.97 10.61 4.75
C GLU A 49 8.56 11.23 4.67
N VAL A 50 7.80 11.05 5.74
CA VAL A 50 6.47 11.64 5.91
C VAL A 50 6.39 12.32 7.26
N LYS A 51 5.54 13.33 7.38
CA LYS A 51 5.29 14.01 8.66
C LYS A 51 4.13 13.40 9.46
N GLY A 52 3.40 12.47 8.85
CA GLY A 52 2.17 11.90 9.35
C GLY A 52 2.30 10.53 9.98
N LEU A 53 1.36 10.15 10.83
CA LEU A 53 1.27 8.78 11.37
C LEU A 53 0.28 7.90 10.60
N PHE A 54 -0.81 8.47 10.10
CA PHE A 54 -1.88 7.71 9.43
C PHE A 54 -2.70 8.57 8.49
N GLY A 55 -3.32 7.92 7.50
CA GLY A 55 -4.25 8.57 6.58
C GLY A 55 -3.67 8.78 5.18
N LEU A 56 -4.58 8.78 4.20
CA LEU A 56 -4.27 8.80 2.78
C LEU A 56 -3.48 10.04 2.33
N HIS A 57 -3.80 11.20 2.90
CA HIS A 57 -3.13 12.47 2.59
C HIS A 57 -1.62 12.44 2.89
N HIS A 58 -1.18 11.61 3.83
CA HIS A 58 0.24 11.46 4.16
C HIS A 58 1.00 10.49 3.25
N VAL A 59 0.31 9.58 2.56
CA VAL A 59 0.96 8.58 1.69
C VAL A 59 0.80 8.88 0.20
N ARG A 60 -0.23 9.66 -0.21
CA ARG A 60 -0.54 9.94 -1.62
C ARG A 60 0.63 10.59 -2.37
N LYS A 61 1.14 11.72 -1.86
CA LYS A 61 2.26 12.44 -2.49
C LYS A 61 3.55 11.59 -2.53
N PRO A 62 3.99 10.97 -1.41
CA PRO A 62 5.12 10.03 -1.44
C PRO A 62 5.00 8.93 -2.49
N VAL A 63 3.84 8.27 -2.57
CA VAL A 63 3.61 7.19 -3.54
C VAL A 63 3.62 7.73 -4.97
N ASP A 64 3.01 8.89 -5.23
CA ASP A 64 3.08 9.53 -6.55
C ASP A 64 4.52 9.83 -6.98
N GLU A 65 5.35 10.32 -6.08
CA GLU A 65 6.76 10.58 -6.37
C GLU A 65 7.53 9.29 -6.69
N LEU A 66 7.36 8.23 -5.88
CA LEU A 66 8.02 6.94 -6.10
C LEU A 66 7.61 6.32 -7.44
N VAL A 67 6.31 6.33 -7.76
CA VAL A 67 5.80 5.82 -9.04
C VAL A 67 6.25 6.68 -10.21
N ARG A 68 6.36 8.01 -10.03
CA ARG A 68 6.85 8.92 -11.06
C ARG A 68 8.30 8.61 -11.42
N VAL A 69 9.19 8.42 -10.44
CA VAL A 69 10.60 8.03 -10.69
C VAL A 69 10.69 6.78 -11.57
N VAL A 70 9.89 5.76 -11.26
CA VAL A 70 9.84 4.52 -12.06
C VAL A 70 9.32 4.79 -13.48
N LYS A 71 8.26 5.58 -13.63
CA LYS A 71 7.68 5.92 -14.93
C LYS A 71 8.63 6.73 -15.80
N ASP A 72 9.28 7.73 -15.23
CA ASP A 72 10.16 8.64 -15.96
C ASP A 72 11.38 7.87 -16.49
N GLY A 73 11.98 6.99 -15.68
CA GLY A 73 13.07 6.11 -16.13
C GLY A 73 12.64 5.16 -17.26
N LEU A 74 11.44 4.59 -17.17
CA LEU A 74 10.89 3.75 -18.25
C LEU A 74 10.67 4.55 -19.55
N LEU A 75 10.20 5.80 -19.44
CA LEU A 75 10.01 6.69 -20.60
C LEU A 75 11.34 7.13 -21.23
N ALA A 76 12.38 7.28 -20.40
CA ALA A 76 13.75 7.56 -20.84
C ALA A 76 14.46 6.33 -21.45
N ASN A 77 13.78 5.19 -21.58
CA ASN A 77 14.36 3.89 -21.97
C ASN A 77 15.52 3.44 -21.08
N GLU A 78 15.54 3.89 -19.83
CA GLU A 78 16.49 3.39 -18.84
C GLU A 78 16.10 2.00 -18.38
N LYS A 79 17.10 1.20 -17.98
CA LYS A 79 16.87 -0.10 -17.39
C LYS A 79 16.40 0.08 -15.94
N VAL A 80 15.09 0.27 -15.75
CA VAL A 80 14.49 0.39 -14.41
C VAL A 80 14.24 -1.00 -13.83
N GLU A 81 15.10 -1.42 -12.90
CA GLU A 81 14.93 -2.66 -12.15
C GLU A 81 14.63 -2.35 -10.68
N LEU A 82 13.63 -3.03 -10.12
CA LEU A 82 13.21 -2.88 -8.73
C LEU A 82 13.55 -4.14 -7.93
N PRO A 83 14.00 -4.02 -6.67
CA PRO A 83 14.26 -5.17 -5.81
C PRO A 83 13.03 -6.06 -5.66
N LEU A 84 13.19 -7.35 -5.89
CA LEU A 84 12.15 -8.35 -5.70
C LEU A 84 12.28 -8.95 -4.29
N THR A 85 11.21 -8.94 -3.51
CA THR A 85 11.23 -9.40 -2.12
C THR A 85 10.13 -10.41 -1.84
N TYR A 86 10.35 -11.25 -0.83
CA TYR A 86 9.28 -11.89 -0.08
C TYR A 86 8.83 -10.93 1.03
N VAL A 87 7.54 -10.62 1.07
CA VAL A 87 6.92 -9.83 2.14
C VAL A 87 6.03 -10.77 2.95
N VAL A 88 6.44 -11.07 4.18
CA VAL A 88 5.72 -11.99 5.08
C VAL A 88 4.99 -11.19 6.14
N ILE A 89 3.66 -11.16 6.07
CA ILE A 89 2.83 -10.48 7.06
C ILE A 89 2.32 -11.49 8.09
N SER A 90 2.60 -11.22 9.37
CA SER A 90 2.24 -12.08 10.50
C SER A 90 1.77 -11.23 11.69
N GLY A 91 1.29 -11.86 12.77
CA GLY A 91 0.96 -11.13 14.01
C GLY A 91 2.15 -10.42 14.67
N ARG A 92 3.38 -10.64 14.22
CA ARG A 92 4.58 -9.91 14.68
C ARG A 92 4.85 -8.62 13.90
N GLY A 93 4.24 -8.44 12.73
CA GLY A 93 4.53 -7.34 11.80
C GLY A 93 4.85 -7.83 10.40
N ILE A 94 5.70 -7.08 9.70
CA ILE A 94 6.10 -7.34 8.31
C ILE A 94 7.56 -7.81 8.30
N ASP A 95 7.81 -9.04 7.85
CA ASP A 95 9.15 -9.58 7.67
C ASP A 95 9.52 -9.58 6.18
N VAL A 96 10.53 -8.76 5.83
CA VAL A 96 10.98 -8.55 4.46
C VAL A 96 12.23 -9.39 4.21
N ARG A 97 12.19 -10.24 3.19
CA ARG A 97 13.31 -11.10 2.81
C ARG A 97 13.65 -10.95 1.34
N GLU A 98 14.90 -11.16 0.99
CA GLU A 98 15.35 -11.13 -0.39
C GLU A 98 14.72 -12.29 -1.18
N HIS A 99 14.17 -12.01 -2.36
CA HIS A 99 13.71 -13.06 -3.26
C HIS A 99 14.89 -13.71 -3.98
N LYS A 100 14.85 -15.03 -4.22
CA LYS A 100 15.94 -15.78 -4.88
C LYS A 100 16.28 -15.26 -6.28
N SER A 101 15.27 -14.73 -6.97
CA SER A 101 15.39 -14.12 -8.31
C SER A 101 15.65 -12.61 -8.27
N ASN A 102 15.96 -12.04 -7.10
CA ASN A 102 16.30 -10.64 -7.01
C ASN A 102 17.68 -10.38 -7.65
N THR A 103 17.74 -9.47 -8.60
CA THR A 103 18.99 -9.07 -9.27
C THR A 103 19.44 -7.67 -8.86
N VAL A 104 18.65 -6.96 -8.06
CA VAL A 104 18.86 -5.54 -7.72
C VAL A 104 19.27 -5.41 -6.26
N LYS A 105 20.41 -4.77 -6.01
CA LYS A 105 20.82 -4.36 -4.67
C LYS A 105 20.46 -2.89 -4.47
N ASP A 106 19.42 -2.65 -3.67
CA ASP A 106 18.98 -1.32 -3.28
C ASP A 106 19.40 -1.07 -1.82
N GLN A 107 20.20 -0.02 -1.61
CA GLN A 107 20.70 0.35 -0.28
C GLN A 107 19.61 0.94 0.62
N THR A 108 18.48 1.38 0.05
CA THR A 108 17.34 1.94 0.79
C THR A 108 16.38 0.86 1.32
N LEU A 109 16.52 -0.38 0.83
CA LEU A 109 15.74 -1.52 1.26
C LEU A 109 16.42 -2.23 2.43
N THR A 110 15.79 -2.15 3.60
CA THR A 110 16.20 -2.90 4.78
C THR A 110 15.47 -4.24 4.85
N TYR A 111 16.23 -5.33 4.96
CA TYR A 111 15.68 -6.67 5.19
C TYR A 111 15.48 -6.93 6.69
N GLY A 112 14.53 -7.81 7.00
CA GLY A 112 14.22 -8.26 8.36
C GLY A 112 12.81 -7.89 8.82
N LEU A 113 12.57 -8.10 10.11
CA LEU A 113 11.29 -7.85 10.74
C LEU A 113 11.13 -6.36 11.08
N ILE A 114 10.11 -5.75 10.49
CA ILE A 114 9.52 -4.50 10.94
C ILE A 114 8.41 -4.88 11.94
N PRO A 115 8.60 -4.68 13.25
CA PRO A 115 7.62 -5.10 14.25
C PRO A 115 6.31 -4.33 14.09
N ILE A 116 5.20 -4.99 14.40
CA ILE A 116 3.87 -4.38 14.27
C ILE A 116 3.73 -3.08 15.08
N ASP A 117 4.45 -2.99 16.21
CA ASP A 117 4.53 -1.84 17.11
C ASP A 117 5.10 -0.58 16.44
N PHE A 118 5.85 -0.74 15.35
CA PHE A 118 6.50 0.34 14.60
C PHE A 118 5.72 0.71 13.32
N ILE A 119 4.60 0.03 13.02
CA ILE A 119 3.80 0.31 11.83
C ILE A 119 2.56 1.07 12.28
N SER A 120 2.41 2.32 11.84
CA SER A 120 1.28 3.15 12.24
C SER A 120 0.11 3.13 11.27
N TYR A 121 0.39 2.83 10.00
CA TYR A 121 -0.60 2.87 8.94
C TYR A 121 -0.30 1.90 7.81
N GLY A 122 -1.33 1.37 7.16
CA GLY A 122 -1.18 0.68 5.89
C GLY A 122 -2.45 0.68 5.06
N VAL A 123 -2.29 0.69 3.73
CA VAL A 123 -3.39 0.83 2.78
C VAL A 123 -2.99 0.34 1.38
N GLN A 124 -3.99 -0.07 0.61
CA GLN A 124 -3.88 -0.22 -0.84
C GLN A 124 -4.10 1.14 -1.51
N ASP A 125 -3.15 1.56 -2.34
CA ASP A 125 -3.20 2.86 -2.98
C ASP A 125 -4.44 3.06 -3.88
N LEU A 126 -5.01 4.26 -3.84
CA LEU A 126 -6.26 4.60 -4.54
C LEU A 126 -6.10 4.93 -6.02
N LYS A 127 -4.90 5.35 -6.41
CA LYS A 127 -4.59 5.75 -7.78
C LYS A 127 -3.84 4.63 -8.51
N TYR A 128 -2.97 3.94 -7.80
CA TYR A 128 -2.19 2.81 -8.29
C TYR A 128 -2.58 1.55 -7.56
N TRP A 129 -3.70 0.92 -7.92
CA TRP A 129 -4.28 -0.20 -7.16
C TRP A 129 -3.39 -1.44 -6.99
N LYS A 130 -2.24 -1.51 -7.66
CA LYS A 130 -1.22 -2.54 -7.44
C LYS A 130 -0.16 -2.14 -6.41
N VAL A 131 -0.25 -0.95 -5.83
CA VAL A 131 0.70 -0.43 -4.87
C VAL A 131 0.13 -0.56 -3.47
N PHE A 132 0.86 -1.29 -2.63
CA PHE A 132 0.63 -1.31 -1.20
C PHE A 132 1.60 -0.35 -0.53
N THR A 133 1.10 0.42 0.42
CA THR A 133 1.93 1.36 1.17
C THR A 133 1.63 1.30 2.65
N PHE A 134 2.66 1.54 3.46
CA PHE A 134 2.55 1.58 4.91
C PHE A 134 3.52 2.58 5.50
N ILE A 135 3.19 3.10 6.67
CA ILE A 135 4.02 4.05 7.42
C ILE A 135 4.72 3.31 8.55
N VAL A 136 6.03 3.47 8.61
CA VAL A 136 6.90 3.04 9.71
C VAL A 136 7.27 4.24 10.55
N VAL A 137 7.20 4.09 11.87
CA VAL A 137 7.57 5.09 12.87
C VAL A 137 8.94 4.72 13.41
N ASN A 138 10.01 5.26 12.84
CA ASN A 138 11.38 4.96 13.27
C ASN A 138 11.70 5.59 14.63
N GLN A 139 11.24 6.82 14.84
CA GLN A 139 11.39 7.51 16.11
C GLN A 139 10.16 8.37 16.41
N LEU A 140 9.68 8.29 17.65
CA LEU A 140 8.62 9.15 18.14
C LEU A 140 8.97 9.66 19.54
N SER A 141 9.24 10.96 19.64
CA SER A 141 9.43 11.68 20.89
C SER A 141 8.69 13.02 20.84
N SER A 142 8.69 13.77 21.96
CA SER A 142 8.12 15.11 22.00
C SER A 142 8.84 16.12 21.10
N ARG A 143 10.08 15.82 20.68
CA ARG A 143 10.96 16.72 19.92
C ARG A 143 11.28 16.23 18.52
N THR A 144 11.28 14.91 18.32
CA THR A 144 11.66 14.26 17.06
C THR A 144 10.58 13.29 16.62
N LYS A 145 10.25 13.37 15.34
CA LYS A 145 9.33 12.44 14.68
C LYS A 145 9.94 12.05 13.36
N GLU A 146 10.40 10.80 13.29
CA GLU A 146 10.98 10.21 12.10
C GLU A 146 10.03 9.11 11.63
N THR A 147 9.31 9.41 10.54
CA THR A 147 8.33 8.51 9.96
C THR A 147 8.60 8.35 8.48
N GLU A 148 8.52 7.11 8.00
CA GLU A 148 8.81 6.75 6.61
C GLU A 148 7.61 6.04 5.99
N CYS A 149 7.24 6.45 4.79
CA CYS A 149 6.27 5.78 3.95
C CYS A 149 7.01 4.83 3.01
N HIS A 150 6.73 3.53 3.13
CA HIS A 150 7.26 2.49 2.25
C HIS A 150 6.22 2.11 1.21
N ALA A 151 6.65 1.77 0.01
CA ALA A 151 5.75 1.34 -1.06
C ALA A 151 6.25 0.07 -1.78
N TYR A 152 5.31 -0.83 -2.06
CA TYR A 152 5.53 -2.09 -2.77
C TYR A 152 4.58 -2.22 -3.94
N LEU A 153 5.12 -2.54 -5.11
CA LEU A 153 4.37 -2.92 -6.30
C LEU A 153 4.08 -4.42 -6.28
N CYS A 154 2.80 -4.76 -6.17
CA CYS A 154 2.28 -6.12 -6.26
C CYS A 154 2.09 -6.54 -7.72
N ASP A 155 2.03 -7.84 -7.96
CA ASP A 155 1.71 -8.43 -9.26
C ASP A 155 0.28 -8.10 -9.74
N SER A 156 -0.67 -8.07 -8.81
CA SER A 156 -2.09 -7.82 -9.05
C SER A 156 -2.70 -6.93 -7.96
N ALA A 157 -3.79 -6.23 -8.32
CA ALA A 157 -4.55 -5.44 -7.35
C ALA A 157 -5.23 -6.33 -6.29
N ALA A 158 -5.55 -7.58 -6.65
CA ALA A 158 -6.11 -8.55 -5.72
C ALA A 158 -5.09 -8.98 -4.65
N ASN A 159 -3.84 -9.23 -5.05
CA ASN A 159 -2.78 -9.53 -4.09
C ASN A 159 -2.42 -8.32 -3.23
N CYS A 160 -2.43 -7.12 -3.82
CA CYS A 160 -2.27 -5.87 -3.07
C CYS A 160 -3.35 -5.71 -2.00
N ARG A 161 -4.62 -5.95 -2.37
CA ARG A 161 -5.75 -5.96 -1.43
C ARG A 161 -5.54 -6.99 -0.32
N ARG A 162 -5.15 -8.22 -0.67
CA ARG A 162 -4.88 -9.28 0.31
C ARG A 162 -3.74 -8.88 1.26
N MET A 163 -2.73 -8.17 0.77
CA MET A 163 -1.62 -7.66 1.59
C MET A 163 -2.10 -6.61 2.60
N ALA A 164 -2.93 -5.66 2.18
CA ALA A 164 -3.55 -4.69 3.09
C ALA A 164 -4.45 -5.34 4.15
N LEU A 165 -5.29 -6.29 3.75
CA LEU A 165 -6.14 -7.05 4.68
C LEU A 165 -5.31 -7.89 5.66
N SER A 166 -4.18 -8.42 5.22
CA SER A 166 -3.26 -9.20 6.09
C SER A 166 -2.64 -8.32 7.17
N LEU A 167 -2.30 -7.08 6.84
CA LEU A 167 -1.82 -6.12 7.83
C LEU A 167 -2.94 -5.73 8.82
N GLY A 168 -4.17 -5.53 8.33
CA GLY A 168 -5.33 -5.33 9.20
C GLY A 168 -5.58 -6.50 10.18
N ALA A 169 -5.45 -7.73 9.71
CA ALA A 169 -5.53 -8.93 10.55
C ALA A 169 -4.38 -8.96 11.58
N SER A 170 -3.17 -8.54 11.20
CA SER A 170 -2.03 -8.45 12.11
C SER A 170 -2.29 -7.45 13.25
N PHE A 171 -2.80 -6.26 12.94
CA PHE A 171 -3.20 -5.30 13.99
C PHE A 171 -4.33 -5.81 14.86
N SER A 172 -5.27 -6.58 14.32
CA SER A 172 -6.34 -7.18 15.12
C SER A 172 -5.79 -8.17 16.16
N VAL A 173 -4.85 -9.02 15.76
CA VAL A 173 -4.12 -9.93 16.67
C VAL A 173 -3.32 -9.12 17.71
N TYR A 174 -2.64 -8.07 17.28
CA TYR A 174 -1.86 -7.22 18.17
C TYR A 174 -2.73 -6.46 19.19
N LYS A 175 -3.90 -5.97 18.76
CA LYS A 175 -4.90 -5.31 19.60
C LYS A 175 -5.37 -6.24 20.73
N GLN A 176 -5.65 -7.50 20.40
CA GLN A 176 -6.04 -8.50 21.39
C GLN A 176 -4.91 -8.74 22.40
N LYS A 177 -3.66 -8.88 21.93
CA LYS A 177 -2.49 -9.01 22.79
C LYS A 177 -2.33 -7.81 23.73
N LEU A 178 -2.48 -6.57 23.24
CA LEU A 178 -2.37 -5.40 24.10
C LEU A 178 -3.50 -5.29 25.13
N ALA A 179 -4.72 -5.67 24.75
CA ALA A 179 -5.85 -5.72 25.69
C ALA A 179 -5.55 -6.67 26.86
N THR A 180 -4.95 -7.85 26.60
CA THR A 180 -4.52 -8.77 27.67
C THR A 180 -3.42 -8.20 28.57
N GLN A 181 -2.69 -7.18 28.12
CA GLN A 181 -1.63 -6.49 28.86
C GLN A 181 -2.09 -5.18 29.51
N GLY A 182 -3.38 -4.82 29.40
CA GLY A 182 -3.91 -3.54 29.89
C GLY A 182 -3.37 -2.32 29.15
N LYS A 183 -2.86 -2.49 27.93
CA LYS A 183 -2.30 -1.42 27.10
C LYS A 183 -3.23 -1.05 25.95
N ALA A 184 -3.26 0.22 25.57
CA ALA A 184 -3.95 0.70 24.37
C ALA A 184 -2.92 1.13 23.30
N HIS A 185 -3.34 1.16 22.04
CA HIS A 185 -2.52 1.64 20.93
C HIS A 185 -3.36 2.34 19.85
N ASN A 186 -2.71 3.13 19.00
CA ASN A 186 -3.33 4.03 18.02
C ASN A 186 -2.97 3.70 16.56
N PHE A 187 -2.81 2.43 16.20
CA PHE A 187 -2.52 2.04 14.81
C PHE A 187 -3.80 2.01 13.98
N GLN A 188 -3.70 2.36 12.70
CA GLN A 188 -4.83 2.40 11.78
C GLN A 188 -4.55 1.61 10.50
N VAL A 189 -5.52 0.85 10.01
CA VAL A 189 -5.47 0.30 8.66
C VAL A 189 -6.73 0.70 7.94
N GLU A 190 -6.54 1.22 6.73
CA GLU A 190 -7.64 1.51 5.85
C GLU A 190 -8.06 0.21 5.16
N LEU A 191 -9.18 -0.34 5.64
CA LEU A 191 -9.74 -1.60 5.18
C LEU A 191 -10.80 -1.41 4.10
N ARG A 192 -11.21 -0.19 3.77
CA ARG A 192 -12.14 0.03 2.66
C ARG A 192 -11.47 -0.32 1.32
N PRO A 193 -12.21 -0.92 0.37
CA PRO A 193 -11.73 -1.13 -0.98
C PRO A 193 -11.23 0.16 -1.66
N PRO A 194 -10.24 0.07 -2.58
CA PRO A 194 -9.68 1.25 -3.23
C PRO A 194 -10.68 1.98 -4.13
N ASP A 195 -11.68 1.29 -4.68
CA ASP A 195 -12.72 1.88 -5.52
C ASP A 195 -13.76 2.68 -4.71
N GLU A 196 -14.07 2.25 -3.49
CA GLU A 196 -14.90 3.04 -2.57
C GLU A 196 -14.19 4.32 -2.16
N LEU A 197 -12.93 4.18 -1.74
CA LEU A 197 -12.09 5.30 -1.33
C LEU A 197 -11.85 6.30 -2.47
N ALA A 198 -11.68 5.83 -3.70
CA ALA A 198 -11.54 6.71 -4.88
C ALA A 198 -12.83 7.52 -5.15
N GLY A 199 -14.01 6.95 -4.87
CA GLY A 199 -15.29 7.63 -5.03
C GLY A 199 -15.54 8.75 -4.03
N GLU A 200 -14.95 8.67 -2.83
CA GLU A 200 -14.99 9.71 -1.80
C GLU A 200 -13.94 10.80 -2.06
N PHE A 201 -12.69 10.41 -2.35
CA PHE A 201 -11.60 11.37 -2.56
C PHE A 201 -11.87 12.36 -3.71
N GLY A 202 -12.58 11.93 -4.76
CA GLY A 202 -12.94 12.81 -5.88
C GLY A 202 -13.99 13.88 -5.56
N LYS A 203 -14.60 13.86 -4.37
CA LYS A 203 -15.57 14.88 -3.92
C LYS A 203 -14.95 15.99 -3.09
N ASP A 204 -13.83 15.72 -2.42
CA ASP A 204 -13.20 16.66 -1.49
C ASP A 204 -12.14 17.56 -2.16
N ASP A 205 -11.75 17.30 -3.42
CA ASP A 205 -10.81 18.13 -4.19
C ASP A 205 -11.50 19.30 -4.96
N CYS A 206 -12.74 19.67 -4.63
CA CYS A 206 -13.43 20.83 -5.21
C CYS A 206 -13.39 22.10 -4.33
N GLU A 207 -12.83 22.05 -3.13
CA GLU A 207 -12.69 23.23 -2.26
C GLU A 207 -11.31 23.27 -1.59
N ALA A 208 -10.32 23.83 -2.29
CA ALA A 208 -9.15 24.50 -1.71
C ALA A 208 -8.49 25.41 -2.76
#